data_AF-A0A1V9FKT8-F1
#
_entry.id   AF-A0A1V9FKT8-F1
#
_cell.length_a   1.000
_cell.length_b   1.000
_cell.length_c   1.000
_cell.angle_alpha   90.00
_cell.angle_beta   90.00
_cell.angle_gamma   90.00
#
_symmetry.space_group_name_H-M   'P 1'
#
loop_
_entity.id
_entity.type
_entity.pdbx_description
1 polymer ?
#
loop_
_entity_poly.entity_id
_entity_poly.type
_entity_poly.pdbx_seq_one_letter_code
_entity_poly.pdbx_strand_id
1 'polypeptide(L)'
;MIKIFEYHQELDCFVVNPVYKKIADSLGLTEWNEVVWIGRFFSMDNDFGEHWFDNWGLRTPLESKAEELGLDTTELFILDPDRFKNDHDGPCHSPEERISFWKDVLMSLHLSHETLFREARKLNQERMQYDPEDYIPDLEERIILITNNMT
;
A
#
# COMPACT_ATOMS: atom_id res chain seq x y z
N MET A 1 7.93 13.29 -5.72
CA MET A 1 8.00 11.96 -5.09
C MET A 1 7.10 12.00 -3.88
N ILE A 2 6.28 10.97 -3.65
CA ILE A 2 5.35 10.88 -2.52
C ILE A 2 5.78 9.70 -1.66
N LYS A 3 5.88 9.92 -0.35
CA LYS A 3 6.12 8.85 0.63
C LYS A 3 4.86 8.01 0.79
N ILE A 4 5.00 6.68 0.77
CA ILE A 4 3.84 5.78 0.81
C ILE A 4 3.44 5.41 2.22
N PHE A 5 4.42 5.14 3.09
CA PHE A 5 4.18 4.64 4.43
C PHE A 5 4.75 5.56 5.50
N GLU A 6 4.07 5.62 6.64
CA GLU A 6 4.59 6.17 7.89
C GLU A 6 4.83 5.03 8.88
N TYR A 7 5.97 5.05 9.54
CA TYR A 7 6.36 4.00 10.48
C TYR A 7 6.06 4.44 11.91
N HIS A 8 5.31 3.61 12.66
CA HIS A 8 4.98 3.82 14.06
C HIS A 8 5.85 2.93 14.94
N GLN A 9 6.87 3.53 15.55
CA GLN A 9 7.85 2.82 16.38
C GLN A 9 7.24 2.12 17.60
N GLU A 10 6.20 2.69 18.22
CA GLU A 10 5.56 2.11 19.41
C GLU A 10 4.78 0.82 19.13
N LEU A 11 4.31 0.65 17.89
CA LEU A 11 3.53 -0.51 17.45
C LEU A 11 4.33 -1.46 16.55
N ASP A 12 5.55 -1.06 16.17
CA ASP A 12 6.37 -1.70 15.14
C ASP A 12 5.58 -2.03 13.85
N CYS A 13 4.83 -1.05 13.37
CA CYS A 13 3.98 -1.19 12.19
C CYS A 13 4.05 0.04 11.28
N PHE A 14 3.42 -0.07 10.11
CA PHE A 14 3.23 1.03 9.19
C PHE A 14 1.76 1.45 9.12
N VAL A 15 1.53 2.69 8.69
CA VAL A 15 0.25 3.17 8.18
C VAL A 15 0.47 3.82 6.82
N VAL A 16 -0.57 3.91 6.01
CA VAL A 16 -0.49 4.61 4.73
C VAL A 16 -0.37 6.11 5.00
N ASN A 17 0.60 6.77 4.36
CA ASN A 17 0.79 8.21 4.49
C ASN A 17 -0.49 8.95 4.04
N PRO A 18 -1.05 9.88 4.85
CA PRO A 18 -2.32 10.53 4.54
C PRO A 18 -2.34 11.31 3.22
N VAL A 19 -1.19 11.87 2.81
CA VAL A 19 -1.06 12.59 1.53
C VAL A 19 -1.15 11.60 0.38
N TYR A 20 -0.44 10.47 0.48
CA TYR A 20 -0.55 9.41 -0.51
C TYR A 20 -1.97 8.84 -0.59
N LYS A 21 -2.57 8.52 0.56
CA LYS A 21 -3.95 7.99 0.65
C LYS A 21 -4.93 8.86 -0.12
N LYS A 22 -4.95 10.17 0.16
CA LYS A 22 -5.80 11.13 -0.55
C LYS A 22 -5.58 11.14 -2.07
N ILE A 23 -4.33 10.99 -2.52
CA ILE A 23 -4.00 10.96 -3.95
C ILE A 23 -4.48 9.64 -4.58
N ALA A 24 -4.22 8.51 -3.93
CA ALA A 24 -4.67 7.20 -4.38
C ALA A 24 -6.20 7.15 -4.51
N ASP A 25 -6.93 7.62 -3.50
CA ASP A 25 -8.39 7.71 -3.51
C ASP A 25 -8.89 8.59 -4.66
N SER A 26 -8.29 9.77 -4.85
CA SER A 26 -8.69 10.69 -5.91
C SER A 26 -8.48 10.09 -7.31
N LEU A 27 -7.44 9.28 -7.48
CA LEU A 27 -7.09 8.63 -8.74
C LEU A 27 -7.82 7.29 -8.94
N GLY A 28 -8.60 6.83 -7.96
CA GLY A 28 -9.26 5.53 -7.99
C GLY A 28 -8.32 4.34 -7.87
N LEU A 29 -7.11 4.52 -7.32
CA LEU A 29 -6.15 3.43 -7.10
C LEU A 29 -6.48 2.58 -5.88
N THR A 30 -7.40 3.05 -5.04
CA THR A 30 -7.85 2.35 -3.84
C THR A 30 -8.81 1.23 -4.25
N GLU A 31 -8.43 0.01 -3.92
CA GLU A 31 -9.30 -1.17 -3.98
C GLU A 31 -9.87 -1.40 -2.57
N TRP A 32 -9.49 -2.48 -1.88
CA TRP A 32 -9.76 -2.61 -0.44
C TRP A 32 -8.80 -1.80 0.45
N ASN A 33 -7.65 -1.40 -0.08
CA ASN A 33 -6.75 -0.40 0.50
C ASN A 33 -5.94 0.29 -0.62
N GLU A 34 -5.16 1.31 -0.27
CA GLU A 34 -4.48 2.19 -1.23
C GLU A 34 -3.19 1.58 -1.81
N VAL A 35 -2.70 0.48 -1.21
CA VAL A 35 -1.40 -0.12 -1.50
C VAL A 35 -1.48 -1.54 -2.09
N VAL A 36 -2.69 -2.04 -2.38
CA VAL A 36 -2.93 -3.36 -2.99
C VAL A 36 -2.11 -3.55 -4.26
N TRP A 37 -2.21 -2.60 -5.19
CA TRP A 37 -1.48 -2.64 -6.45
C TRP A 37 0.03 -2.57 -6.27
N ILE A 38 0.53 -1.92 -5.20
CA ILE A 38 1.96 -1.90 -4.86
C ILE A 38 2.41 -3.29 -4.44
N GLY A 39 1.58 -4.02 -3.68
CA GLY A 39 1.87 -5.41 -3.31
C GLY A 39 2.05 -6.32 -4.51
N ARG A 40 1.24 -6.15 -5.56
CA ARG A 40 1.39 -6.85 -6.85
C ARG A 40 2.73 -6.58 -7.53
N PHE A 41 3.29 -5.38 -7.40
CA PHE A 41 4.64 -5.08 -7.90
C PHE A 41 5.74 -5.79 -7.12
N PHE A 42 5.59 -5.90 -5.80
CA PHE A 42 6.59 -6.57 -4.96
C PHE A 42 6.55 -8.09 -5.08
N SER A 43 5.36 -8.67 -5.17
CA SER A 43 5.19 -10.12 -5.36
C SER A 43 5.42 -10.57 -6.80
N MET A 44 5.28 -9.66 -7.77
CA MET A 44 5.12 -9.98 -9.19
C MET A 44 3.98 -10.96 -9.47
N ASP A 45 2.93 -10.90 -8.64
CA ASP A 45 1.80 -11.82 -8.64
C ASP A 45 0.52 -11.08 -8.25
N ASN A 46 -0.58 -11.31 -8.98
CA ASN A 46 -1.84 -10.61 -8.74
C ASN A 46 -2.46 -11.01 -7.40
N ASP A 47 -2.66 -12.31 -7.20
CA ASP A 47 -3.47 -12.87 -6.12
C ASP A 47 -2.68 -12.88 -4.81
N PHE A 48 -1.40 -13.23 -4.85
CA PHE A 48 -0.56 -13.15 -3.66
C PHE A 48 -0.24 -11.68 -3.30
N GLY A 49 -0.04 -10.83 -4.32
CA GLY A 49 0.34 -9.43 -4.13
C GLY A 49 -0.75 -8.58 -3.49
N GLU A 50 -2.02 -8.82 -3.85
CA GLU A 50 -3.12 -8.08 -3.24
C GLU A 50 -3.25 -8.39 -1.74
N HIS A 51 -3.02 -9.63 -1.35
CA HIS A 51 -3.05 -10.09 0.05
C HIS A 51 -1.74 -9.88 0.81
N TRP A 52 -0.76 -9.19 0.22
CA TRP A 52 0.58 -9.11 0.82
C TRP A 52 0.59 -8.42 2.19
N PHE A 53 -0.36 -7.52 2.41
CA PHE A 53 -0.58 -6.82 3.69
C PHE A 53 -1.76 -7.37 4.50
N ASP A 54 -2.32 -8.51 4.10
CA ASP A 54 -3.48 -9.13 4.72
C ASP A 54 -3.07 -9.90 5.99
N ASN A 55 -2.69 -9.15 7.02
CA ASN A 55 -2.13 -9.66 8.28
C ASN A 55 -3.04 -9.35 9.47
N TRP A 56 -4.36 -9.47 9.30
CA TRP A 56 -5.36 -9.13 10.32
C TRP A 56 -5.12 -9.78 11.68
N GLY A 57 -4.66 -11.04 11.69
CA GLY A 57 -4.36 -11.75 12.94
C GLY A 57 -3.26 -11.08 13.78
N LEU A 58 -2.36 -10.32 13.14
CA LEU A 58 -1.30 -9.58 13.84
C LEU A 58 -1.83 -8.26 14.44
N ARG A 59 -3.00 -7.77 14.02
CA ARG A 59 -3.58 -6.51 14.49
C ARG A 59 -4.22 -6.64 15.86
N THR A 60 -4.87 -7.77 16.15
CA THR A 60 -5.60 -7.99 17.40
C THR A 60 -4.78 -7.72 18.66
N PRO A 61 -3.52 -8.21 18.78
CA PRO A 61 -2.69 -7.90 19.95
C PRO A 61 -2.33 -6.41 20.11
N LEU A 62 -2.47 -5.60 19.06
CA LEU A 62 -2.09 -4.18 19.04
C LEU A 62 -3.29 -3.23 19.26
N GLU A 63 -4.52 -3.75 19.33
CA GLU A 63 -5.74 -2.94 19.30
C GLU A 63 -5.77 -1.85 20.37
N SER A 64 -5.57 -2.23 21.64
CA SER A 64 -5.60 -1.28 22.75
C SER A 64 -4.54 -0.20 22.63
N LYS A 65 -3.33 -0.57 22.18
CA LYS A 65 -2.22 0.37 22.03
C LYS A 65 -2.41 1.30 20.84
N ALA A 66 -3.01 0.82 19.76
CA ALA A 66 -3.37 1.65 18.61
C ALA A 66 -4.44 2.68 18.96
N GLU A 67 -5.46 2.28 19.74
CA GLU A 67 -6.50 3.18 20.23
C GLU A 67 -5.93 4.29 21.12
N GLU A 68 -5.00 3.96 22.03
CA GLU A 68 -4.28 4.94 22.86
C GLU A 68 -3.50 5.97 22.02
N LEU A 69 -3.02 5.55 20.86
CA LEU A 69 -2.27 6.39 19.92
C LEU A 69 -3.18 7.11 18.91
N GLY A 70 -4.50 6.90 18.98
CA GLY A 70 -5.48 7.49 18.07
C GLY A 70 -5.42 6.94 16.65
N LEU A 71 -4.95 5.71 16.49
CA LEU A 71 -4.84 5.01 15.20
C LEU A 71 -5.99 4.03 15.02
N ASP A 72 -6.50 3.94 13.80
CA ASP A 72 -7.43 2.89 13.41
C ASP A 72 -6.67 1.58 13.22
N THR A 73 -7.09 0.54 13.94
CA THR A 73 -6.44 -0.78 13.90
C THR A 73 -6.56 -1.43 12.52
N THR A 74 -7.60 -1.08 11.75
CA THR A 74 -7.80 -1.55 10.38
C THR A 74 -6.79 -0.97 9.39
N GLU A 75 -6.13 0.14 9.75
CA GLU A 75 -5.12 0.81 8.94
C GLU A 75 -3.68 0.35 9.24
N LEU A 76 -3.49 -0.59 10.19
CA LEU A 76 -2.16 -1.06 10.56
C LEU A 76 -1.62 -2.07 9.55
N PHE A 77 -0.43 -1.78 9.02
CA PHE A 77 0.36 -2.63 8.13
C PHE A 77 1.52 -3.23 8.91
N ILE A 78 1.38 -4.48 9.34
CA ILE A 78 2.36 -5.19 10.16
C ILE A 78 3.13 -6.15 9.26
N LEU A 79 4.47 -6.16 9.39
CA LEU A 79 5.32 -7.07 8.62
C LEU A 79 5.21 -8.48 9.20
N ASP A 80 4.67 -9.41 8.40
CA ASP A 80 4.69 -10.83 8.70
C ASP A 80 5.89 -11.49 8.00
N PRO A 81 6.91 -11.97 8.73
CA PRO A 81 8.06 -12.61 8.12
C PRO A 81 7.68 -13.84 7.29
N ASP A 82 6.60 -14.54 7.61
CA ASP A 82 6.17 -15.72 6.87
C ASP A 82 5.55 -15.39 5.51
N ARG A 83 5.17 -14.13 5.27
CA ARG A 83 4.79 -13.64 3.93
C ARG A 83 5.99 -13.42 3.01
N PHE A 84 7.22 -13.45 3.54
CA PHE A 84 8.47 -13.26 2.79
C PHE A 84 9.25 -14.56 2.56
N LYS A 85 8.55 -15.69 2.41
CA LYS A 85 9.12 -16.98 2.01
C LYS A 85 8.18 -17.66 1.02
N ASN A 86 8.73 -18.52 0.17
CA ASN A 86 7.96 -19.37 -0.75
C ASN A 86 8.08 -20.87 -0.41
N ASP A 87 8.68 -21.20 0.74
CA ASP A 87 8.90 -22.53 1.29
C ASP A 87 9.55 -23.56 0.34
N HIS A 88 10.09 -23.13 -0.81
CA HIS A 88 10.63 -24.04 -1.82
C HIS A 88 12.06 -24.50 -1.49
N ASP A 89 12.91 -23.57 -1.03
CA ASP A 89 14.28 -23.84 -0.59
C ASP A 89 14.64 -23.01 0.66
N GLY A 90 13.67 -22.94 1.58
CA GLY A 90 13.74 -22.18 2.83
C GLY A 90 13.92 -20.66 2.66
N PRO A 91 13.70 -19.87 3.73
CA PRO A 91 14.23 -18.52 3.74
C PRO A 91 15.74 -18.57 4.00
N CYS A 92 16.52 -17.89 3.15
CA CYS A 92 17.98 -17.75 3.31
C CYS A 92 18.40 -16.82 4.46
N HIS A 93 17.43 -16.13 5.09
CA HIS A 93 17.61 -15.16 6.16
C HIS A 93 16.63 -15.43 7.31
N SER A 94 16.98 -15.03 8.53
CA SER A 94 16.11 -15.17 9.70
C SER A 94 14.83 -14.33 9.55
N PRO A 95 13.75 -14.63 10.32
CA PRO A 95 12.58 -13.75 10.39
C PRO A 95 12.92 -12.29 10.70
N GLU A 96 13.84 -12.05 11.64
CA GLU A 96 14.26 -10.72 12.09
C GLU A 96 15.00 -9.96 10.98
N GLU A 97 15.90 -10.63 10.26
CA GLU A 97 16.61 -10.06 9.12
C GLU A 97 15.64 -9.65 8.00
N ARG A 98 14.65 -10.48 7.72
CA ARG A 98 13.62 -10.19 6.70
C ARG A 98 12.74 -9.02 7.10
N ILE A 99 12.30 -8.95 8.36
CA ILE A 99 11.54 -7.80 8.88
C ILE A 99 12.37 -6.53 8.78
N SER A 100 13.64 -6.55 9.23
CA SER A 100 14.51 -5.38 9.19
C SER A 100 14.70 -4.87 7.76
N PHE A 101 14.96 -5.78 6.81
CA PHE A 101 15.11 -5.41 5.40
C PHE A 101 13.83 -4.78 4.85
N TRP A 102 12.67 -5.40 5.05
CA TRP A 102 11.41 -4.87 4.53
C TRP A 102 11.00 -3.58 5.20
N LYS A 103 11.33 -3.40 6.47
CA LYS A 103 11.15 -2.13 7.17
C LYS A 103 11.92 -1.02 6.50
N ASP A 104 13.19 -1.24 6.18
CA ASP A 104 14.02 -0.26 5.46
C ASP A 104 13.46 0.04 4.06
N VAL A 105 13.00 -1.00 3.34
CA VAL A 105 12.36 -0.85 2.01
C VAL A 105 11.12 0.04 2.11
N LEU A 106 10.19 -0.25 3.02
CA LEU A 106 8.93 0.50 3.15
C LEU A 106 9.16 1.92 3.69
N MET A 107 10.09 2.11 4.63
CA MET A 107 10.48 3.43 5.13
C MET A 107 11.09 4.31 4.02
N SER A 108 11.79 3.68 3.07
CA SER A 108 12.45 4.37 1.95
C SER A 108 11.55 4.54 0.72
N LEU A 109 10.41 3.83 0.67
CA LEU A 109 9.55 3.80 -0.51
C LEU A 109 8.91 5.15 -0.77
N HIS A 110 9.26 5.72 -1.92
CA HIS A 110 8.59 6.87 -2.50
C HIS A 110 8.24 6.57 -3.95
N LEU A 111 7.07 7.01 -4.38
CA LEU A 111 6.64 6.88 -5.77
C LEU A 111 6.66 8.24 -6.47
N SER A 112 6.98 8.22 -7.76
CA SER A 112 6.79 9.39 -8.61
C SER A 112 5.30 9.55 -8.93
N HIS A 113 4.86 10.80 -9.14
CA HIS A 113 3.51 11.06 -9.63
C HIS A 113 3.26 10.38 -10.97
N GLU A 114 4.27 10.33 -11.84
CA GLU A 114 4.19 9.63 -13.13
C GLU A 114 3.83 8.15 -12.96
N THR A 115 4.44 7.45 -11.99
CA THR A 115 4.09 6.06 -11.70
C THR A 115 2.63 5.94 -11.26
N LEU A 116 2.15 6.83 -10.38
CA LEU A 116 0.75 6.83 -9.92
C LEU A 116 -0.22 7.09 -11.07
N PHE A 117 0.06 8.10 -11.89
CA PHE A 117 -0.81 8.48 -13.00
C PHE A 117 -0.86 7.41 -14.08
N ARG A 118 0.26 6.72 -14.32
CA ARG A 118 0.30 5.59 -15.26
C ARG A 118 -0.55 4.44 -14.76
N GLU A 119 -0.43 4.05 -13.49
CA GLU A 119 -1.25 2.97 -12.94
C GLU A 119 -2.73 3.35 -12.93
N ALA A 120 -3.06 4.59 -12.55
CA ALA A 120 -4.45 5.07 -12.52
C ALA A 120 -5.09 5.00 -13.91
N ARG A 121 -4.37 5.41 -14.96
CA ARG A 121 -4.86 5.31 -16.34
C ARG A 121 -5.06 3.86 -16.77
N LYS A 122 -4.12 2.98 -16.45
CA LYS A 122 -4.23 1.54 -16.76
C LYS A 122 -5.47 0.95 -16.09
N LEU A 123 -5.60 1.13 -14.77
CA LEU A 123 -6.73 0.61 -14.01
C LEU A 123 -8.07 1.20 -14.49
N ASN A 124 -8.11 2.50 -14.79
CA ASN A 124 -9.32 3.15 -15.30
C ASN A 124 -9.74 2.64 -16.69
N GLN A 125 -8.77 2.30 -17.56
CA GLN A 125 -9.04 1.65 -18.85
C GLN A 125 -9.61 0.24 -18.67
N GLU A 126 -9.11 -0.52 -17.71
CA GLU A 126 -9.63 -1.85 -17.37
C GLU A 126 -11.06 -1.74 -16.83
N ARG A 127 -11.34 -0.81 -15.92
CA ARG A 127 -12.69 -0.54 -15.37
C ARG A 127 -13.70 -0.16 -16.43
N MET A 128 -13.31 0.67 -17.41
CA MET A 128 -14.20 1.01 -18.53
C MET A 128 -14.75 -0.23 -19.26
N GLN A 129 -14.00 -1.34 -19.26
CA GLN A 129 -14.39 -2.59 -19.93
C GLN A 129 -15.08 -3.58 -18.99
N TYR A 130 -14.57 -3.72 -17.75
CA TYR A 130 -14.93 -4.83 -16.86
C TYR A 130 -15.67 -4.41 -15.60
N ASP A 131 -15.55 -3.14 -15.20
CA ASP A 131 -16.21 -2.59 -14.01
C ASP A 131 -16.61 -1.11 -14.23
N PRO A 132 -17.67 -0.87 -15.03
CA PRO A 132 -18.06 0.50 -15.39
C PRO A 132 -18.58 1.32 -14.22
N GLU A 133 -18.91 0.71 -13.08
CA GLU A 133 -19.37 1.41 -11.88
C GLU A 133 -18.23 2.20 -11.22
N ASP A 134 -17.01 1.65 -11.26
CA ASP A 134 -15.80 2.27 -10.72
C ASP A 134 -15.02 3.11 -11.75
N TYR A 135 -15.51 3.19 -13.00
CA TYR A 135 -14.88 4.01 -14.04
C TYR A 135 -14.93 5.51 -13.69
N ILE A 136 -13.78 6.18 -13.82
CA ILE A 136 -13.61 7.60 -13.54
C ILE A 136 -13.52 8.38 -14.86
N PRO A 137 -14.62 8.98 -15.34
CA PRO A 137 -14.63 9.72 -16.61
C PRO A 137 -13.77 10.99 -16.58
N ASP A 138 -13.59 11.59 -15.40
CA ASP A 138 -12.85 12.83 -15.17
C ASP A 138 -11.39 12.60 -14.71
N LEU A 139 -10.84 11.39 -14.88
CA LEU A 139 -9.51 11.03 -14.34
C LEU A 139 -8.40 12.01 -14.76
N GLU A 140 -8.37 12.41 -16.03
CA GLU A 140 -7.34 13.35 -16.52
C GLU A 140 -7.47 14.75 -15.88
N GLU A 141 -8.68 15.21 -15.61
CA GLU A 141 -8.90 16.48 -14.90
C GLU A 141 -8.37 16.39 -13.47
N ARG A 142 -8.60 15.27 -12.78
CA ARG A 142 -8.04 15.02 -11.44
C ARG A 142 -6.51 14.98 -11.45
N ILE A 143 -5.90 14.35 -12.45
CA ILE A 143 -4.43 14.34 -12.64
C ILE A 143 -3.89 15.76 -12.81
N ILE A 144 -4.55 16.61 -13.62
CA ILE A 144 -4.16 18.01 -13.82
C ILE A 144 -4.26 18.79 -12.51
N LEU A 145 -5.35 18.64 -11.77
CA LEU A 145 -5.55 19.31 -10.47
C LEU A 145 -4.46 18.94 -9.46
N ILE A 146 -4.14 17.64 -9.35
CA ILE A 146 -3.06 17.18 -8.49
C ILE A 146 -1.74 17.81 -8.93
N THR A 147 -1.44 17.81 -10.24
CA THR A 147 -0.21 18.42 -10.79
C THR A 147 -0.08 19.90 -10.46
N ASN A 148 -1.16 20.68 -10.61
CA ASN A 148 -1.17 22.12 -10.36
C ASN A 148 -1.07 22.48 -8.87
N ASN A 149 -1.59 21.64 -7.97
CA ASN A 149 -1.50 21.87 -6.53
C ASN A 149 -0.11 21.57 -5.94
N MET A 150 0.84 21.13 -6.79
CA MET A 150 2.20 20.76 -6.40
C MET A 150 3.27 21.71 -6.93
N THR A 151 2.89 22.65 -7.80
CA THR A 151 3.72 23.79 -8.24
C THR A 151 3.49 25.00 -7.36
#